data_AF-A0A6C2U380-F1
#
_entry.id   AF-A0A6C2U380-F1
#
_cell.length_a   1.000
_cell.length_b   1.000
_cell.length_c   1.000
_cell.angle_alpha   90.00
_cell.angle_beta   90.00
_cell.angle_gamma   90.00
#
_symmetry.space_group_name_H-M   'P 1'
#
loop_
_entity.id
_entity.type
_entity.pdbx_description
1 polymer ?
#
loop_
_entity_poly.entity_id
_entity_poly.type
_entity_poly.pdbx_seq_one_letter_code
_entity_poly.pdbx_strand_id
1 'polypeptide(L)'
;MNATEKQRYLREKHWAQSRRAESRGDYRKALEIHKLILADDRESYAVFLRAGWLAYRLGAYEEAIGFYEQARRISNDDWPVQGIMNCLVALGDTAAAAKLSESIYGVRKPVSRSAAA
;
A
#
# COMPACT_ATOMS: atom_id res chain seq x y z
N MET A 1 1.16 -16.03 -28.63
CA MET A 1 1.32 -15.34 -27.33
C MET A 1 2.41 -16.02 -26.56
N ASN A 2 3.50 -15.31 -26.25
CA ASN A 2 4.60 -15.85 -25.44
C ASN A 2 4.24 -15.84 -23.94
N ALA A 3 5.06 -16.49 -23.11
CA ALA A 3 4.78 -16.64 -21.68
C ALA A 3 4.63 -15.27 -20.97
N THR A 4 5.45 -14.29 -21.31
CA THR A 4 5.42 -12.94 -20.75
C THR A 4 4.14 -12.19 -21.11
N GLU A 5 3.71 -12.26 -22.37
CA GLU A 5 2.46 -11.67 -22.84
C GLU A 5 1.25 -12.31 -22.15
N LYS A 6 1.26 -13.63 -21.96
CA LYS A 6 0.21 -14.34 -21.24
C LYS A 6 0.12 -13.86 -19.79
N GLN A 7 1.24 -13.71 -19.11
CA GLN A 7 1.28 -13.23 -17.73
C GLN A 7 0.79 -11.79 -17.60
N ARG A 8 1.21 -10.91 -18.53
CA ARG A 8 0.71 -9.54 -18.59
C ARG A 8 -0.81 -9.50 -18.80
N TYR A 9 -1.33 -10.26 -19.75
CA TYR A 9 -2.76 -10.35 -20.02
C TYR A 9 -3.56 -10.81 -18.79
N LEU A 10 -3.09 -11.85 -18.10
CA LEU A 10 -3.75 -12.36 -16.89
C LEU A 10 -3.75 -11.31 -15.78
N ARG A 11 -2.64 -10.60 -15.55
CA ARG A 11 -2.56 -9.51 -14.58
C ARG A 11 -3.55 -8.39 -14.91
N GLU A 12 -3.59 -7.93 -16.15
CA GLU A 12 -4.52 -6.87 -16.57
C GLU A 12 -5.98 -7.31 -16.40
N LYS A 13 -6.30 -8.57 -16.72
CA LYS A 13 -7.61 -9.16 -16.51
C LYS A 13 -7.98 -9.21 -15.03
N HIS A 14 -7.09 -9.68 -14.17
CA HIS A 14 -7.31 -9.71 -12.73
C HIS A 14 -7.48 -8.31 -12.15
N TRP A 15 -6.68 -7.34 -12.58
CA TRP A 15 -6.84 -5.95 -12.15
C TRP A 15 -8.23 -5.42 -12.52
N ALA A 16 -8.71 -5.67 -13.73
CA ALA A 16 -10.04 -5.28 -14.16
C ALA A 16 -11.14 -5.97 -13.32
N GLN A 17 -10.96 -7.23 -12.95
CA GLN A 17 -11.88 -7.95 -12.05
C GLN A 17 -11.92 -7.34 -10.65
N SER A 18 -10.75 -6.96 -10.11
CA SER A 18 -10.68 -6.27 -8.81
C SER A 18 -11.46 -4.95 -8.86
N ARG A 19 -11.21 -4.10 -9.86
CA ARG A 19 -11.93 -2.81 -9.98
C ARG A 19 -13.45 -2.98 -10.02
N ARG A 20 -13.94 -4.04 -10.68
CA ARG A 20 -15.38 -4.37 -10.70
C ARG A 20 -15.89 -4.89 -9.35
N ALA A 21 -15.06 -5.58 -8.58
CA ALA A 21 -15.42 -5.98 -7.21
C ALA A 21 -15.48 -4.74 -6.30
N GLU A 22 -14.48 -3.87 -6.39
CA GLU A 22 -14.41 -2.61 -5.64
C GLU A 22 -15.58 -1.68 -5.95
N SER A 23 -16.00 -1.56 -7.22
CA SER A 23 -17.16 -0.74 -7.60
C SER A 23 -18.48 -1.26 -7.04
N ARG A 24 -18.52 -2.53 -6.61
CA ARG A 24 -19.66 -3.14 -5.90
C ARG A 24 -19.49 -3.12 -4.38
N GLY A 25 -18.42 -2.50 -3.86
CA GLY A 25 -18.09 -2.49 -2.44
C GLY A 25 -17.48 -3.81 -1.92
N ASP A 26 -17.20 -4.77 -2.79
CA ASP A 26 -16.65 -6.07 -2.41
C ASP A 26 -15.12 -6.00 -2.31
N TYR A 27 -14.65 -5.32 -1.26
CA TYR A 27 -13.21 -5.14 -1.00
C TYR A 27 -12.51 -6.45 -0.66
N ARG A 28 -13.22 -7.42 -0.09
CA ARG A 28 -12.67 -8.75 0.23
C ARG A 28 -12.30 -9.48 -1.05
N LYS A 29 -13.21 -9.57 -2.02
CA LYS A 29 -12.93 -10.18 -3.32
C LYS A 29 -11.84 -9.44 -4.08
N ALA A 30 -11.85 -8.11 -4.04
CA ALA A 30 -10.78 -7.31 -4.64
C ALA A 30 -9.40 -7.65 -4.05
N LEU A 31 -9.31 -7.84 -2.73
CA LEU A 31 -8.07 -8.20 -2.05
C LEU A 31 -7.60 -9.60 -2.44
N GLU A 32 -8.51 -10.58 -2.49
CA GLU A 32 -8.16 -11.95 -2.92
C GLU A 32 -7.62 -11.98 -4.35
N ILE A 33 -8.19 -11.17 -5.24
CA ILE A 33 -7.67 -11.03 -6.62
C ILE A 33 -6.24 -10.46 -6.62
N HIS A 34 -5.94 -9.48 -5.77
CA HIS A 34 -4.58 -8.94 -5.66
C HIS A 34 -3.60 -9.95 -5.07
N LYS A 35 -4.02 -10.77 -4.10
CA LYS A 35 -3.20 -11.88 -3.58
C LYS A 35 -2.87 -12.91 -4.67
N LEU A 36 -3.79 -13.20 -5.58
CA LEU A 36 -3.53 -14.05 -6.74
C LEU A 36 -2.48 -13.44 -7.67
N ILE A 37 -2.53 -12.14 -7.93
CA ILE A 37 -1.50 -11.45 -8.73
C ILE A 37 -0.13 -11.55 -8.05
N LEU A 38 -0.07 -11.36 -6.73
CA LEU A 38 1.18 -11.44 -5.95
C LEU A 38 1.77 -12.85 -5.87
N ALA A 39 0.96 -13.89 -6.07
CA ALA A 39 1.47 -15.26 -6.13
C ALA A 39 2.41 -15.46 -7.32
N ASP A 40 2.13 -14.76 -8.43
CA ASP A 40 2.91 -14.81 -9.67
C ASP A 40 3.94 -13.67 -9.79
N ASP A 41 3.67 -12.51 -9.18
CA ASP A 41 4.50 -11.31 -9.25
C ASP A 41 4.77 -10.73 -7.85
N ARG A 42 5.79 -11.28 -7.20
CA ARG A 42 6.17 -10.97 -5.81
C ARG A 42 6.92 -9.66 -5.63
N GLU A 43 7.13 -8.89 -6.69
CA GLU A 43 7.90 -7.64 -6.66
C GLU A 43 7.10 -6.44 -7.19
N SER A 44 5.78 -6.60 -7.36
CA SER A 44 4.94 -5.54 -7.90
C SER A 44 4.55 -4.50 -6.84
N TYR A 45 5.25 -3.37 -6.83
CA TYR A 45 4.95 -2.22 -5.97
C TYR A 45 3.46 -1.83 -6.00
N ALA A 46 2.90 -1.67 -7.19
CA ALA A 46 1.52 -1.21 -7.36
C ALA A 46 0.50 -2.21 -6.80
N VAL A 47 0.76 -3.51 -6.92
CA VAL A 47 -0.13 -4.57 -6.41
C VAL A 47 -0.08 -4.61 -4.89
N PHE A 48 1.11 -4.51 -4.28
CA PHE A 48 1.24 -4.41 -2.83
C PHE A 48 0.57 -3.15 -2.26
N LEU A 49 0.78 -1.99 -2.89
CA LEU A 49 0.15 -0.75 -2.46
C LEU A 49 -1.39 -0.86 -2.51
N ARG A 50 -1.94 -1.46 -3.57
CA ARG A 50 -3.39 -1.64 -3.72
C ARG A 50 -3.94 -2.67 -2.75
N ALA A 51 -3.23 -3.78 -2.51
CA ALA A 51 -3.61 -4.78 -1.51
C ALA A 51 -3.66 -4.18 -0.09
N GLY A 52 -2.66 -3.36 0.27
CA GLY A 52 -2.65 -2.63 1.53
C GLY A 52 -3.86 -1.73 1.70
N TRP A 53 -4.22 -0.97 0.66
CA TRP A 53 -5.42 -0.12 0.70
C TRP A 53 -6.71 -0.94 0.85
N LEU A 54 -6.83 -2.06 0.14
CA LEU A 54 -8.01 -2.93 0.24
C LEU A 54 -8.14 -3.56 1.63
N ALA A 55 -7.05 -4.04 2.22
CA ALA A 55 -7.03 -4.55 3.59
C ALA A 55 -7.39 -3.47 4.62
N TYR A 56 -6.88 -2.24 4.44
CA TYR A 56 -7.28 -1.09 5.25
C TYR A 56 -8.79 -0.80 5.17
N ARG A 57 -9.38 -0.84 3.96
CA ARG A 57 -10.82 -0.64 3.76
C ARG A 57 -11.67 -1.73 4.42
N LEU A 58 -11.11 -2.91 4.67
CA LEU A 58 -11.74 -4.01 5.39
C LEU A 58 -11.53 -3.95 6.91
N GLY A 59 -10.77 -2.98 7.42
CA GLY A 59 -10.38 -2.91 8.83
C GLY A 59 -9.30 -3.92 9.23
N ALA A 60 -8.69 -4.62 8.27
CA ALA A 60 -7.59 -5.56 8.50
C ALA A 60 -6.25 -4.79 8.54
N TYR A 61 -6.06 -3.96 9.57
CA TYR A 61 -4.98 -2.98 9.62
C TYR A 61 -3.59 -3.62 9.71
N GLU A 62 -3.42 -4.71 10.45
CA GLU A 62 -2.14 -5.43 10.55
C GLU A 62 -1.75 -6.08 9.21
N GLU A 63 -2.72 -6.66 8.51
CA GLU A 63 -2.50 -7.20 7.16
C GLU A 63 -2.16 -6.08 6.16
N ALA A 64 -2.86 -4.94 6.27
CA ALA A 64 -2.59 -3.77 5.45
C ALA A 64 -1.16 -3.24 5.65
N ILE A 65 -0.70 -3.14 6.91
CA ILE A 65 0.69 -2.78 7.24
C ILE A 65 1.66 -3.74 6.58
N GLY A 66 1.41 -5.05 6.65
CA GLY A 66 2.24 -6.07 5.99
C GLY A 66 2.40 -5.82 4.49
N PHE A 67 1.31 -5.52 3.78
CA PHE A 67 1.38 -5.18 2.35
C PHE A 67 2.11 -3.87 2.07
N TYR A 68 1.86 -2.82 2.87
CA TYR A 68 2.54 -1.54 2.70
C TYR A 68 4.04 -1.63 2.99
N GLU A 69 4.47 -2.47 3.93
CA GLU A 69 5.89 -2.71 4.16
C GLU A 69 6.57 -3.36 2.95
N GLN A 70 5.91 -4.30 2.29
CA GLN A 70 6.45 -4.89 1.06
C GLN A 70 6.56 -3.84 -0.05
N ALA A 71 5.53 -2.99 -0.23
CA ALA A 71 5.58 -1.88 -1.17
C ALA A 71 6.75 -0.92 -0.87
N ARG A 72 6.98 -0.58 0.41
CA ARG A 72 8.09 0.28 0.86
C ARG A 72 9.48 -0.34 0.64
N ARG A 73 9.60 -1.67 0.61
CA ARG A 73 10.87 -2.34 0.26
C ARG A 73 11.19 -2.25 -1.22
N ILE A 74 10.17 -2.12 -2.07
CA ILE A 74 10.32 -2.06 -3.53
C ILE A 74 10.54 -0.62 -4.01
N SER A 75 9.83 0.36 -3.42
CA SER A 75 9.97 1.78 -3.76
C SER A 75 10.06 2.65 -2.51
N ASN A 76 10.83 3.74 -2.62
CA ASN A 76 10.96 4.78 -1.59
C ASN A 76 9.83 5.84 -1.66
N ASP A 77 8.68 5.48 -2.23
CA ASP A 77 7.50 6.36 -2.29
C ASP A 77 6.92 6.60 -0.88
N ASP A 78 6.31 7.77 -0.69
CA ASP A 78 5.67 8.13 0.58
C ASP A 78 4.31 7.41 0.79
N TRP A 79 3.68 6.92 -0.28
CA TRP A 79 2.32 6.34 -0.23
C TRP A 79 2.14 5.14 0.71
N PRO A 80 3.02 4.12 0.70
CA PRO A 80 2.91 3.02 1.64
C PRO A 80 3.10 3.49 3.09
N VAL A 81 3.95 4.48 3.30
CA VAL A 81 4.23 5.02 4.64
C VAL A 81 3.01 5.74 5.20
N GLN A 82 2.34 6.57 4.38
CA GLN A 82 1.05 7.16 4.72
C GLN A 82 0.00 6.09 5.03
N GLY A 83 -0.02 5.00 4.27
CA GLY A 83 -0.89 3.84 4.50
C GLY A 83 -0.65 3.19 5.87
N ILE A 84 0.61 2.94 6.22
CA ILE A 84 1.00 2.39 7.54
C ILE A 84 0.58 3.35 8.66
N MET A 85 0.83 4.65 8.51
CA MET A 85 0.41 5.65 9.51
C MET A 85 -1.09 5.62 9.75
N ASN A 86 -1.90 5.55 8.70
CA ASN A 86 -3.36 5.47 8.83
C ASN A 86 -3.79 4.19 9.56
N CYS A 87 -3.14 3.05 9.29
CA CYS A 87 -3.40 1.79 9.99
C CYS A 87 -3.03 1.89 11.48
N LEU A 88 -1.87 2.46 11.81
CA LEU A 88 -1.41 2.63 13.19
C LEU A 88 -2.36 3.54 13.99
N VAL A 89 -2.82 4.65 13.39
CA VAL A 89 -3.83 5.52 14.00
C VAL A 89 -5.14 4.76 14.24
N ALA A 90 -5.59 3.95 13.28
CA ALA A 90 -6.81 3.16 13.42
C ALA A 90 -6.70 2.06 14.51
N LEU A 91 -5.49 1.54 14.73
CA LEU A 91 -5.17 0.61 15.82
C LEU A 91 -4.95 1.31 17.18
N GLY A 92 -4.92 2.64 17.21
CA GLY A 92 -4.65 3.42 18.42
C GLY A 92 -3.17 3.57 18.77
N ASP A 93 -2.25 3.06 17.95
CA ASP A 93 -0.80 3.22 18.13
C ASP A 93 -0.32 4.56 17.54
N THR A 94 -0.74 5.65 18.17
CA THR A 94 -0.41 7.00 17.74
C THR A 94 1.07 7.33 17.93
N ALA A 95 1.76 6.65 18.85
CA ALA A 95 3.19 6.81 19.08
C ALA A 95 4.02 6.28 17.89
N ALA A 96 3.70 5.08 17.40
CA ALA A 96 4.37 4.53 16.21
C ALA A 96 4.06 5.38 14.96
N ALA A 97 2.82 5.87 14.82
CA ALA A 97 2.45 6.76 13.71
C ALA A 97 3.24 8.07 13.72
N ALA A 98 3.41 8.70 14.90
CA ALA A 98 4.19 9.92 15.05
C ALA A 98 5.67 9.71 14.69
N LYS A 99 6.29 8.63 15.19
CA LYS A 99 7.67 8.27 14.86
C LYS A 99 7.87 8.07 13.36
N LEU A 100 6.90 7.43 12.70
CA LEU A 100 6.96 7.20 11.25
C LEU A 100 6.81 8.51 10.45
N SER A 101 5.96 9.43 10.90
CA SER A 101 5.84 10.78 10.35
C SER A 101 7.16 11.55 10.43
N GLU A 102 7.84 11.50 11.58
CA GLU A 102 9.16 12.12 11.75
C GLU A 102 10.21 11.55 10.80
N SER A 103 10.15 10.27 10.47
CA SER A 103 11.07 9.67 9.48
C SER A 103 10.88 10.22 8.07
N ILE A 104 9.68 10.64 7.69
CA ILE A 104 9.42 11.22 6.35
C ILE A 104 9.72 12.72 6.36
N TYR A 105 9.14 13.45 7.33
CA TYR A 105 9.19 14.91 7.35
C TYR A 105 10.45 15.46 8.03
N GLY A 106 11.04 14.73 8.99
CA GLY A 106 12.29 15.09 9.66
C GLY A 106 13.53 14.88 8.80
N VAL A 107 13.49 13.97 7.82
CA VAL A 107 14.54 13.82 6.81
C VAL A 107 14.42 14.92 5.74
N ARG A 108 13.21 15.45 5.51
CA ARG A 108 12.92 16.47 4.49
C ARG A 108 13.09 17.90 5.02
N LYS A 109 14.34 18.21 5.41
CA LYS A 109 14.95 19.47 5.88
C LYS A 109 14.49 20.01 7.25
N PRO A 110 15.43 20.53 8.07
CA PRO A 110 15.06 21.45 9.14
C PRO A 110 14.35 22.63 8.50
N VAL A 111 13.15 22.96 8.98
CA VAL A 111 12.59 24.29 8.80
C VAL A 111 13.62 25.22 9.41
N SER A 112 14.44 25.87 8.57
CA SER A 112 15.31 26.93 9.03
C SER A 112 14.39 27.98 9.64
N ARG A 113 14.29 27.99 10.96
CA ARG A 113 13.85 29.16 11.70
C ARG A 113 14.90 30.23 11.42
N SER A 114 14.72 30.95 10.32
CA SER A 114 15.36 32.24 10.15
C SER A 114 14.88 33.08 11.32
N ALA A 115 15.78 33.27 12.27
CA ALA A 115 15.60 34.10 13.44
C ALA A 115 15.08 35.47 13.00
N ALA A 116 13.99 35.90 13.62
CA ALA A 116 13.75 37.32 13.77
C ALA A 116 14.81 37.85 14.74
N ALA A 117 15.68 38.73 14.25
CA ALA A 117 16.44 39.70 15.01
C ALA A 117 16.70 40.90 14.10
#